data_AF-A0A699L2Y4-F1
#
_entry.id   AF-A0A699L2Y4-F1
#
_cell.length_a   1.000
_cell.length_b   1.000
_cell.length_c   1.000
_cell.angle_alpha   90.00
_cell.angle_beta   90.00
_cell.angle_gamma   90.00
#
_symmetry.space_group_name_H-M   'P 1'
#
loop_
_entity.id
_entity.type
_entity.pdbx_description
1 polymer ?
#
loop_
_entity_poly.entity_id
_entity_poly.type
_entity_poly.pdbx_seq_one_letter_code
_entity_poly.pdbx_strand_id
1 'polypeptide(L)'
;MKCQPLNFKGTKGVVELTQWFEKMETVFGISNCSVKNQIKFYTCTLLGSSLTWWNSHVMTVSPDVAYSITWADLKKKITDKYCSRVELKKLELELWNLKVKGTDVIGYNQRFQELALLCVRMFPEESDKIERYVGGLPDMIYRSVVASKPKTMKEAIEIATELMDKKIRTLLSVR
;
A
#
# COMPACT_ATOMS: atom_id res chain seq x y z
N MET A 1 17.97 8.60 18.48
CA MET A 1 17.33 7.39 17.91
C MET A 1 18.01 7.06 16.58
N LYS A 2 18.72 5.93 16.47
CA LYS A 2 19.34 5.51 15.20
C LYS A 2 18.28 4.78 14.38
N CYS A 3 17.66 5.48 13.43
CA CYS A 3 16.79 4.83 12.46
C CYS A 3 17.68 4.14 11.42
N GLN A 4 17.84 2.83 11.52
CA GLN A 4 18.55 2.07 10.49
C GLN A 4 17.54 1.72 9.39
N PRO A 5 17.68 2.26 8.18
CA PRO A 5 16.75 1.97 7.10
C PRO A 5 16.83 0.52 6.64
N LEU A 6 15.71 -0.01 6.17
CA LEU A 6 15.64 -1.34 5.58
C LEU A 6 16.39 -1.35 4.23
N ASN A 7 17.25 -2.33 4.02
CA ASN A 7 17.96 -2.47 2.75
C ASN A 7 17.03 -2.94 1.62
N PHE A 8 17.26 -2.45 0.40
CA PHE A 8 16.51 -2.86 -0.78
C PHE A 8 17.44 -3.47 -1.83
N LYS A 9 17.23 -4.75 -2.17
CA LYS A 9 18.00 -5.46 -3.21
C LYS A 9 17.30 -5.48 -4.57
N GLY A 10 16.00 -5.20 -4.64
CA GLY A 10 15.23 -5.22 -5.89
C GLY A 10 15.01 -6.62 -6.48
N THR A 11 14.87 -7.64 -5.64
CA THR A 11 14.77 -9.04 -6.10
C THR A 11 13.44 -9.72 -5.80
N LYS A 12 12.55 -9.15 -4.98
CA LYS A 12 11.30 -9.81 -4.56
C LYS A 12 10.01 -9.10 -5.01
N GLY A 13 10.10 -8.34 -6.10
CA GLY A 13 8.95 -7.75 -6.78
C GLY A 13 8.22 -6.65 -5.99
N VAL A 14 6.97 -6.39 -6.39
CA VAL A 14 6.18 -5.22 -5.97
C VAL A 14 5.87 -5.17 -4.47
N VAL A 15 5.69 -6.31 -3.81
CA VAL A 15 5.35 -6.35 -2.38
C VAL A 15 6.52 -5.88 -1.51
N GLU A 16 7.73 -6.38 -1.77
CA GLU A 16 8.95 -5.93 -1.07
C GLU A 16 9.21 -4.45 -1.35
N LEU A 17 9.02 -4.01 -2.59
CA LEU A 17 9.23 -2.62 -2.97
C LEU A 17 8.32 -1.67 -2.18
N THR A 18 7.02 -1.96 -2.10
CA THR A 18 6.08 -1.07 -1.41
C THR A 18 6.30 -1.05 0.10
N GLN A 19 6.53 -2.21 0.73
CA GLN A 19 6.87 -2.25 2.15
C GLN A 19 8.16 -1.47 2.45
N TRP A 20 9.10 -1.48 1.51
CA TRP A 20 10.32 -0.69 1.63
C TRP A 20 10.03 0.82 1.50
N PHE A 21 9.16 1.25 0.58
CA PHE A 21 8.73 2.66 0.51
C PHE A 21 8.08 3.15 1.80
N GLU A 22 7.14 2.38 2.37
CA GLU A 22 6.44 2.75 3.60
C GLU A 22 7.39 2.90 4.79
N LYS A 23 8.34 1.97 4.92
CA LYS A 23 9.37 2.05 5.96
C LYS A 23 10.25 3.27 5.78
N MET A 24 10.62 3.61 4.54
CA MET A 24 11.40 4.81 4.26
C MET A 24 10.64 6.09 4.62
N GLU A 25 9.36 6.18 4.27
CA GLU A 25 8.49 7.31 4.62
C GLU A 25 8.33 7.44 6.14
N THR A 26 8.21 6.32 6.85
CA THR A 26 8.21 6.28 8.32
C THR A 26 9.52 6.81 8.89
N VAL A 27 10.66 6.39 8.35
CA VAL A 27 11.98 6.89 8.78
C VAL A 27 12.13 8.38 8.50
N PHE A 28 11.62 8.88 7.37
CA PHE A 28 11.60 10.32 7.09
C PHE A 28 10.81 11.09 8.13
N GLY A 29 9.64 10.59 8.52
CA GLY A 29 8.82 11.18 9.58
C GLY A 29 9.54 11.21 10.94
N ILE A 30 10.07 10.07 11.38
CA ILE A 30 10.74 9.96 12.70
C ILE A 30 12.00 10.83 12.76
N SER A 31 12.75 10.94 11.66
CA SER A 31 14.01 11.69 11.61
C SER A 31 13.84 13.17 11.29
N ASN A 32 12.62 13.65 11.03
CA ASN A 32 12.37 14.98 10.47
C ASN A 32 13.22 15.25 9.21
N CYS A 33 13.31 14.25 8.32
CA CYS A 33 14.14 14.33 7.13
C CYS A 33 13.63 15.39 6.17
N SER A 34 14.42 16.45 5.97
CA SER A 34 14.10 17.47 4.97
C SER A 34 14.03 16.86 3.56
N VAL A 35 13.15 17.36 2.70
CA VAL A 35 12.97 16.89 1.31
C VAL A 35 14.30 16.74 0.55
N LYS A 36 15.21 17.72 0.68
CA LYS A 36 16.55 17.71 0.06
C LYS A 36 17.45 16.53 0.46
N ASN A 37 17.15 15.87 1.58
CA ASN A 37 17.94 14.76 2.13
C ASN A 37 17.27 13.40 1.90
N GLN A 38 16.02 13.34 1.45
CA GLN A 38 15.28 12.09 1.27
C GLN A 38 15.95 11.18 0.23
N ILE A 39 16.36 11.74 -0.92
CA ILE A 39 17.06 10.97 -1.97
C ILE A 39 18.43 10.50 -1.48
N LYS A 40 19.17 11.33 -0.74
CA LYS A 40 20.46 10.93 -0.16
C LYS A 40 20.28 9.77 0.81
N PHE A 41 19.30 9.87 1.71
CA PHE A 41 18.99 8.83 2.67
C PHE A 41 18.55 7.52 1.98
N TYR A 42 17.77 7.62 0.91
CA TYR A 42 17.44 6.50 0.02
C TYR A 42 18.67 5.75 -0.49
N THR A 43 19.65 6.45 -1.04
CA THR A 43 20.81 5.80 -1.67
C THR A 43 21.62 4.96 -0.68
N CYS A 44 21.63 5.33 0.60
CA CYS A 44 22.29 4.57 1.66
C CYS A 44 21.65 3.19 1.92
N THR A 45 20.46 2.93 1.38
CA THR A 45 19.70 1.68 1.60
C THR A 45 19.81 0.70 0.44
N LEU A 46 20.36 1.15 -0.69
CA LEU A 46 20.48 0.35 -1.89
C LEU A 46 21.62 -0.65 -1.76
N LEU A 47 21.37 -1.89 -2.17
CA LEU A 47 22.37 -2.96 -2.18
C LEU A 47 22.27 -3.77 -3.47
N GLY A 48 23.40 -4.34 -3.90
CA GLY A 48 23.42 -5.24 -5.06
C GLY A 48 22.93 -4.55 -6.34
N SER A 49 21.99 -5.17 -7.04
CA SER A 49 21.50 -4.70 -8.35
C SER A 49 20.81 -3.34 -8.29
N SER A 50 20.19 -2.97 -7.17
CA SER A 50 19.56 -1.66 -6.97
C SER A 50 20.57 -0.53 -6.87
N LEU A 51 21.69 -0.77 -6.19
CA LEU A 51 22.80 0.19 -6.09
C LEU A 51 23.49 0.37 -7.45
N THR A 52 23.74 -0.74 -8.17
CA THR A 52 24.33 -0.69 -9.52
C THR A 52 23.44 0.11 -10.48
N TRP A 53 22.13 -0.10 -10.43
CA TRP A 53 21.19 0.66 -11.25
C TRP A 53 21.19 2.16 -10.91
N TRP A 54 21.16 2.51 -9.63
CA TRP A 54 21.20 3.91 -9.21
C TRP A 54 22.49 4.62 -9.65
N ASN A 55 23.64 3.96 -9.49
CA ASN A 55 24.92 4.51 -9.94
C ASN A 55 24.95 4.76 -11.46
N SER A 56 24.38 3.83 -12.26
CA SER A 56 24.21 4.02 -13.70
C SER A 56 23.28 5.20 -14.03
N HIS A 57 22.20 5.38 -13.27
CA HIS A 57 21.32 6.54 -13.42
C HIS A 57 22.07 7.85 -13.18
N VAL A 58 22.82 7.94 -12.07
CA VAL A 58 23.64 9.12 -11.72
C VAL A 58 24.66 9.45 -12.81
N MET A 59 25.33 8.43 -13.37
CA MET A 59 26.25 8.62 -14.50
C MET A 59 25.56 9.18 -15.75
N THR A 60 24.30 8.79 -15.99
CA THR A 60 23.56 9.17 -17.19
C THR A 60 23.05 10.62 -17.12
N VAL A 61 22.57 11.05 -15.94
CA VAL A 61 21.91 12.36 -15.81
C VAL A 61 22.74 13.40 -15.07
N SER A 62 23.94 13.05 -14.60
CA SER A 62 24.79 13.78 -13.63
C SER A 62 24.30 13.71 -12.17
N PRO A 63 25.21 13.85 -11.19
CA PRO A 63 24.85 13.87 -9.76
C PRO A 63 23.84 14.96 -9.40
N ASP A 64 24.02 16.18 -9.90
CA ASP A 64 23.17 17.31 -9.52
C ASP A 64 21.71 17.07 -9.89
N VAL A 65 21.46 16.56 -11.11
CA VAL A 65 20.12 16.20 -11.59
C VAL A 65 19.58 14.95 -10.89
N ALA A 66 20.42 13.94 -10.64
CA ALA A 66 19.98 12.70 -10.01
C ALA A 66 19.51 12.92 -8.57
N TYR A 67 20.18 13.80 -7.82
CA TYR A 67 19.82 14.10 -6.43
C TYR A 67 18.79 15.22 -6.27
N SER A 68 18.40 15.92 -7.35
CA SER A 68 17.37 16.95 -7.33
C SER A 68 15.94 16.42 -7.55
N ILE A 69 15.77 15.13 -7.86
CA ILE A 69 14.44 14.54 -8.07
C ILE A 69 13.64 14.49 -6.77
N THR A 70 12.31 14.48 -6.86
CA THR A 70 11.46 14.31 -5.68
C THR A 70 11.39 12.85 -5.25
N TRP A 71 10.98 12.60 -3.99
CA TRP A 71 10.67 11.25 -3.54
C TRP A 71 9.59 10.58 -4.42
N ALA A 72 8.59 11.34 -4.87
CA ALA A 72 7.56 10.83 -5.77
C ALA A 72 8.12 10.38 -7.13
N ASP A 73 9.02 11.15 -7.73
CA ASP A 73 9.70 10.79 -8.97
C ASP A 73 10.57 9.54 -8.81
N LEU A 74 11.27 9.44 -7.68
CA LEU A 74 12.06 8.27 -7.35
C LEU A 74 11.17 7.02 -7.20
N LYS A 75 10.06 7.11 -6.44
CA LYS A 75 9.11 6.01 -6.30
C LYS A 75 8.67 5.49 -7.67
N LYS A 76 8.30 6.40 -8.57
CA LYS A 76 7.93 6.07 -9.95
C LYS A 76 9.07 5.35 -10.69
N LYS A 77 10.29 5.88 -10.69
CA LYS A 77 11.44 5.26 -11.38
C LYS A 77 11.75 3.86 -10.88
N ILE A 78 11.73 3.65 -9.57
CA ILE A 78 12.02 2.33 -8.98
C ILE A 78 10.87 1.35 -9.28
N THR A 79 9.61 1.80 -9.19
CA THR A 79 8.46 0.96 -9.59
C THR A 79 8.55 0.57 -11.06
N ASP A 80 8.84 1.49 -11.96
CA ASP A 80 8.99 1.19 -13.40
C ASP A 80 10.15 0.21 -13.67
N LYS A 81 11.21 0.24 -12.84
CA LYS A 81 12.38 -0.63 -12.98
C LYS A 81 12.15 -2.04 -12.41
N TYR A 82 11.51 -2.15 -11.25
CA TYR A 82 11.46 -3.38 -10.44
C TYR A 82 10.09 -4.04 -10.36
N CYS A 83 9.03 -3.36 -10.81
CA CYS A 83 7.69 -3.95 -10.88
C CYS A 83 7.30 -4.14 -12.33
N SER A 84 7.03 -5.37 -12.74
CA SER A 84 6.45 -5.57 -14.06
C SER A 84 5.02 -5.03 -14.08
N ARG A 85 4.61 -4.44 -15.21
CA ARG A 85 3.21 -4.03 -15.44
C ARG A 85 2.24 -5.21 -15.30
N VAL A 86 2.71 -6.43 -15.58
CA VAL A 86 1.93 -7.67 -15.42
C VAL A 86 1.67 -7.98 -13.94
N GLU A 87 2.67 -7.87 -13.07
CA GLU A 87 2.50 -8.09 -11.62
C GLU A 87 1.59 -7.03 -11.00
N LEU A 88 1.77 -5.76 -11.37
CA LEU A 88 0.88 -4.68 -10.92
C LEU A 88 -0.57 -4.96 -11.33
N LYS A 89 -0.81 -5.29 -12.60
CA LYS A 89 -2.14 -5.67 -13.07
C LYS A 89 -2.73 -6.86 -12.34
N LYS A 90 -1.92 -7.86 -11.97
CA LYS A 90 -2.39 -9.01 -11.17
C LYS A 90 -2.90 -8.56 -9.81
N LEU A 91 -2.18 -7.68 -9.13
CA LEU A 91 -2.61 -7.14 -7.84
C LEU A 91 -3.84 -6.23 -7.97
N GLU A 92 -3.89 -5.39 -9.01
CA GLU A 92 -5.07 -4.55 -9.31
C GLU A 92 -6.31 -5.42 -9.57
N LEU A 93 -6.16 -6.50 -10.33
CA LEU A 93 -7.24 -7.47 -10.59
C LEU A 93 -7.63 -8.23 -9.32
N GLU A 94 -6.67 -8.62 -8.49
CA GLU A 94 -6.94 -9.25 -7.21
C GLU A 94 -7.76 -8.29 -6.32
N LEU A 95 -7.32 -7.04 -6.21
CA LEU A 95 -8.01 -6.01 -5.45
C LEU A 95 -9.39 -5.74 -6.01
N TRP A 96 -9.55 -5.70 -7.34
CA TRP A 96 -10.84 -5.49 -8.00
C TRP A 96 -11.84 -6.63 -7.75
N ASN A 97 -11.36 -7.86 -7.60
CA ASN A 97 -12.20 -9.04 -7.39
C ASN A 97 -12.26 -9.51 -5.93
N LEU A 98 -11.53 -8.86 -5.02
CA LEU A 98 -11.50 -9.20 -3.60
C LEU A 98 -12.91 -9.13 -2.98
N LYS A 99 -13.31 -10.21 -2.30
CA LYS A 99 -14.56 -10.33 -1.57
C LYS A 99 -14.33 -11.04 -0.24
N VAL A 100 -15.17 -10.78 0.75
CA VAL A 100 -15.19 -11.54 2.00
C VAL A 100 -15.47 -13.02 1.70
N LYS A 101 -14.65 -13.91 2.26
CA LYS A 101 -14.85 -15.36 2.15
C LYS A 101 -15.62 -15.86 3.38
N GLY A 102 -16.85 -16.32 3.18
CA GLY A 102 -17.72 -16.73 4.29
C GLY A 102 -18.01 -15.56 5.23
N THR A 103 -17.55 -15.66 6.48
CA THR A 103 -17.66 -14.62 7.51
C THR A 103 -16.31 -13.97 7.87
N ASP A 104 -15.24 -14.27 7.13
CA ASP A 104 -13.88 -13.78 7.43
C ASP A 104 -13.68 -12.32 6.98
N VAL A 105 -14.29 -11.40 7.72
CA VAL A 105 -14.13 -9.96 7.50
C VAL A 105 -12.73 -9.49 7.91
N ILE A 106 -12.09 -10.14 8.89
CA ILE A 106 -10.75 -9.77 9.37
C ILE A 106 -9.70 -10.05 8.30
N GLY A 107 -9.70 -11.25 7.71
CA GLY A 107 -8.82 -11.59 6.60
C GLY A 107 -9.07 -10.72 5.37
N TYR A 108 -10.34 -10.41 5.08
CA TYR A 108 -10.69 -9.45 4.04
C TYR A 108 -10.11 -8.05 4.30
N ASN A 109 -10.27 -7.51 5.51
CA ASN A 109 -9.78 -6.19 5.89
C ASN A 109 -8.26 -6.09 5.72
N GLN A 110 -7.54 -7.08 6.26
CA GLN A 110 -6.10 -7.15 6.14
C GLN A 110 -5.67 -7.17 4.67
N ARG A 111 -6.23 -8.09 3.87
CA ARG A 111 -5.85 -8.23 2.46
C ARG A 111 -6.21 -7.00 1.63
N PHE A 112 -7.35 -6.38 1.91
CA PHE A 112 -7.76 -5.15 1.25
C PHE A 112 -6.79 -4.01 1.53
N GLN A 113 -6.40 -3.82 2.79
CA GLN A 113 -5.44 -2.78 3.18
C GLN A 113 -4.07 -2.99 2.52
N GLU A 114 -3.55 -4.21 2.54
CA GLU A 114 -2.30 -4.58 1.85
C GLU A 114 -2.37 -4.22 0.36
N LEU A 115 -3.40 -4.70 -0.34
CA LEU A 115 -3.54 -4.46 -1.78
C LEU A 115 -3.79 -2.99 -2.12
N ALA A 116 -4.55 -2.26 -1.30
CA ALA A 116 -4.81 -0.84 -1.52
C ALA A 116 -3.58 0.04 -1.28
N LEU A 117 -2.65 -0.40 -0.41
CA LEU A 117 -1.33 0.23 -0.27
C LEU A 117 -0.45 -0.04 -1.50
N LEU A 118 -0.53 -1.24 -2.09
CA LEU A 118 0.22 -1.58 -3.30
C LEU A 118 -0.33 -0.86 -4.56
N CYS A 119 -1.65 -0.63 -4.60
CA CYS A 119 -2.36 -0.14 -5.78
C CYS A 119 -2.91 1.28 -5.57
N VAL A 120 -2.13 2.18 -4.95
CA VAL A 120 -2.57 3.56 -4.61
C VAL A 120 -3.22 4.29 -5.79
N ARG A 121 -2.71 4.06 -7.01
CA ARG A 121 -3.21 4.69 -8.24
C ARG A 121 -4.66 4.30 -8.61
N MET A 122 -5.20 3.23 -8.03
CA MET A 122 -6.60 2.82 -8.24
C MET A 122 -7.60 3.71 -7.49
N PHE A 123 -7.14 4.47 -6.49
CA PHE A 123 -8.01 5.29 -5.63
C PHE A 123 -7.53 6.73 -5.61
N PRO A 124 -7.93 7.54 -6.62
CA PRO A 124 -7.69 8.99 -6.61
C PRO A 124 -8.19 9.66 -5.33
N GLU A 125 -9.34 9.23 -4.82
CA GLU A 125 -9.95 9.74 -3.59
C GLU A 125 -10.17 8.64 -2.55
N GLU A 126 -10.29 9.02 -1.27
CA GLU A 126 -10.60 8.06 -0.20
C GLU A 126 -12.00 7.44 -0.38
N SER A 127 -12.94 8.19 -0.94
CA SER A 127 -14.28 7.73 -1.35
C SER A 127 -14.20 6.53 -2.30
N ASP A 128 -13.34 6.57 -3.33
CA ASP A 128 -13.17 5.46 -4.28
C ASP A 128 -12.71 4.18 -3.58
N LYS A 129 -11.80 4.33 -2.61
CA LYS A 129 -11.29 3.24 -1.79
C LYS A 129 -12.38 2.65 -0.90
N ILE A 130 -13.19 3.50 -0.27
CA ILE A 130 -14.33 3.09 0.56
C ILE A 130 -15.37 2.36 -0.30
N GLU A 131 -15.74 2.90 -1.46
CA GLU A 131 -16.71 2.27 -2.35
C GLU A 131 -16.24 0.88 -2.78
N ARG A 132 -14.97 0.77 -3.19
CA ARG A 132 -14.39 -0.51 -3.55
C ARG A 132 -14.38 -1.48 -2.37
N TYR A 133 -14.02 -1.03 -1.17
CA TYR A 133 -14.07 -1.84 0.05
C TYR A 133 -15.48 -2.36 0.34
N VAL A 134 -16.49 -1.49 0.28
CA VAL A 134 -17.88 -1.86 0.55
C VAL A 134 -18.41 -2.84 -0.50
N GLY A 135 -18.01 -2.69 -1.78
CA GLY A 135 -18.40 -3.61 -2.85
C GLY A 135 -17.88 -5.05 -2.71
N GLY A 136 -16.90 -5.31 -1.84
CA GLY A 136 -16.43 -6.67 -1.52
C GLY A 136 -17.14 -7.31 -0.32
N LEU A 137 -18.03 -6.59 0.36
CA LEU A 137 -18.75 -7.09 1.53
C LEU A 137 -19.93 -7.99 1.13
N PRO A 138 -20.31 -8.97 1.98
CA PRO A 138 -21.44 -9.84 1.70
C PRO A 138 -22.77 -9.13 1.95
N ASP A 139 -23.81 -9.53 1.23
CA ASP A 139 -25.16 -8.94 1.25
C ASP A 139 -25.73 -8.73 2.65
N MET A 140 -25.41 -9.65 3.57
CA MET A 140 -25.89 -9.62 4.96
C MET A 140 -25.46 -8.38 5.76
N ILE A 141 -24.36 -7.72 5.37
CA ILE A 141 -23.88 -6.47 6.00
C ILE A 141 -23.77 -5.31 5.01
N TYR A 142 -23.68 -5.58 3.70
CA TYR A 142 -23.49 -4.57 2.64
C TYR A 142 -24.44 -3.39 2.78
N ARG A 143 -25.76 -3.64 2.83
CA ARG A 143 -26.77 -2.58 2.89
C ARG A 143 -26.65 -1.72 4.14
N SER A 144 -26.30 -2.33 5.27
CA SER A 144 -26.13 -1.63 6.54
C SER A 144 -24.88 -0.75 6.52
N VAL A 145 -23.77 -1.22 5.96
CA VAL A 145 -22.55 -0.41 5.80
C VAL A 145 -22.79 0.79 4.87
N VAL A 146 -23.46 0.57 3.73
CA VAL A 146 -23.83 1.66 2.80
C VAL A 146 -24.71 2.71 3.50
N ALA A 147 -25.69 2.28 4.30
CA ALA A 147 -26.58 3.18 5.04
C ALA A 147 -25.84 4.05 6.08
N SER A 148 -24.77 3.52 6.70
CA SER A 148 -23.95 4.24 7.67
C SER A 148 -23.08 5.34 7.06
N LYS A 149 -22.89 5.34 5.72
CA LYS A 149 -22.13 6.37 4.98
C LYS A 149 -20.76 6.70 5.60
N PRO A 150 -19.86 5.69 5.76
CA PRO A 150 -18.54 5.93 6.33
C PRO A 150 -17.79 7.00 5.53
N LYS A 151 -17.12 7.90 6.24
CA LYS A 151 -16.32 8.99 5.68
C LYS A 151 -14.85 8.63 5.58
N THR A 152 -14.40 7.68 6.39
CA THR A 152 -13.03 7.20 6.37
C THR A 152 -12.97 5.69 6.18
N MET A 153 -11.83 5.21 5.67
CA MET A 153 -11.57 3.77 5.59
C MET A 153 -11.60 3.08 6.96
N LYS A 154 -11.18 3.79 8.01
CA LYS A 154 -11.21 3.28 9.38
C LYS A 154 -12.65 3.02 9.82
N GLU A 155 -13.54 3.99 9.64
CA GLU A 155 -14.97 3.84 9.95
C GLU A 155 -15.60 2.68 9.17
N ALA A 156 -15.32 2.57 7.87
CA ALA A 156 -15.85 1.48 7.04
C ALA A 156 -15.46 0.09 7.59
N ILE A 157 -14.20 -0.07 8.03
CA ILE A 157 -13.66 -1.30 8.61
C ILE A 157 -14.29 -1.61 9.96
N GLU A 158 -14.40 -0.61 10.84
CA GLU A 158 -15.01 -0.76 12.17
C GLU A 158 -16.47 -1.20 12.05
N ILE A 159 -17.26 -0.49 11.24
CA ILE A 159 -18.68 -0.80 11.01
C ILE A 159 -18.86 -2.21 10.41
N ALA A 160 -18.07 -2.58 9.41
CA ALA A 160 -18.18 -3.89 8.78
C ALA A 160 -17.85 -5.03 9.76
N THR A 161 -16.85 -4.82 10.63
CA THR A 161 -16.44 -5.78 11.64
C THR A 161 -17.53 -5.96 12.70
N GLU A 162 -18.05 -4.87 13.25
CA GLU A 162 -19.13 -4.90 14.24
C GLU A 162 -20.41 -5.57 13.72
N LEU A 163 -20.80 -5.25 12.48
CA LEU A 163 -21.98 -5.83 11.86
C LEU A 163 -21.80 -7.33 11.59
N MET A 164 -20.62 -7.76 11.14
CA MET A 164 -20.33 -9.17 10.92
C MET A 164 -20.40 -9.95 12.23
N ASP A 165 -19.76 -9.46 13.27
CA ASP A 165 -19.79 -10.04 14.62
C ASP A 165 -21.22 -10.18 15.14
N LYS A 166 -22.04 -9.13 14.96
CA LYS A 166 -23.46 -9.16 15.35
C LYS A 166 -24.22 -10.25 14.60
N LYS A 167 -24.01 -10.38 13.28
CA LYS A 167 -24.66 -11.42 12.46
C LYS A 167 -24.24 -12.83 12.86
N ILE A 168 -22.95 -13.06 13.12
CA ILE A 168 -22.44 -14.34 13.60
C ILE A 168 -23.09 -14.71 14.93
N ARG A 169 -23.15 -13.78 15.89
CA ARG A 169 -23.81 -14.02 17.19
C ARG A 169 -25.29 -14.39 17.03
N THR A 170 -26.02 -13.70 16.15
CA THR A 170 -27.42 -14.04 15.85
C THR A 170 -27.58 -15.42 15.20
N LEU A 171 -26.68 -15.81 14.29
CA LEU A 171 -26.72 -17.14 13.67
C LEU A 171 -26.45 -18.26 14.68
N LEU A 172 -25.58 -18.01 15.66
CA LEU A 172 -25.25 -18.97 16.72
C LEU A 172 -26.35 -19.08 17.79
N SER A 173 -27.16 -18.04 18.01
CA SER A 173 -28.26 -18.05 18.99
C SER A 173 -29.56 -18.70 18.48
N VAL A 174 -29.62 -19.06 17.19
CA VAL A 174 -30.80 -19.65 16.54
C VAL A 174 -30.60 -21.15 16.23
N ARG A 175 -29.44 -21.72 16.61
CA ARG A 175 -29.16 -23.16 16.63
C ARG A 175 -29.28 -23.71 18.04
#